data_AF-F8QCS2-F1
#
_entry.id   AF-F8QCS2-F1
#
_cell.length_a   1.000
_cell.length_b   1.000
_cell.length_c   1.000
_cell.angle_alpha   90.00
_cell.angle_beta   90.00
_cell.angle_gamma   90.00
#
_symmetry.space_group_name_H-M   'P 1'
#
loop_
_entity.id
_entity.type
_entity.pdbx_description
1 polymer ?
#
loop_
_entity_poly.entity_id
_entity_poly.type
_entity_poly.pdbx_seq_one_letter_code
_entity_poly.pdbx_strand_id
1 'polypeptide(L)'
;WVAERLRDQKEDRSIGILNIWTHQKRSREVTIETIQELNALTLHDAELALSELHTPKKYIRGTQGNQMNITCKLTTLDTNRSTTIEALLDSGCTGSCIDSVFVKEQGYETKKIPRPIP
;
A
#
# COMPACT_ATOMS: atom_id res chain seq x y z
N TRP A 1 -0.92 -27.36 3.89
CA TRP A 1 0.30 -27.97 4.49
C TRP A 1 1.18 -27.01 5.30
N VAL A 2 1.78 -25.96 4.71
CA VAL A 2 2.64 -25.04 5.48
C VAL A 2 1.84 -24.28 6.54
N ALA A 3 0.65 -23.78 6.20
CA ALA A 3 -0.25 -23.09 7.13
C ALA A 3 -0.65 -23.97 8.33
N GLU A 4 -1.01 -25.23 8.10
CA GLU A 4 -1.34 -26.19 9.17
C GLU A 4 -0.12 -26.44 10.06
N ARG A 5 1.06 -26.64 9.46
CA ARG A 5 2.31 -26.80 10.22
C ARG A 5 2.66 -25.62 11.10
N LEU A 6 2.34 -24.39 10.70
CA LEU A 6 2.58 -23.21 11.53
C LEU A 6 1.68 -23.15 12.76
N ARG A 7 0.49 -23.76 12.71
CA ARG A 7 -0.46 -23.86 13.84
C ARG A 7 -0.08 -24.96 14.81
N ASP A 8 0.47 -26.05 14.30
CA ASP A 8 0.77 -27.26 15.08
C ASP A 8 2.15 -27.25 15.76
N GLN A 9 2.96 -26.21 15.56
CA GLN A 9 4.32 -26.11 16.10
C GLN A 9 4.46 -24.97 17.12
N LYS A 10 5.45 -25.12 18.01
CA LYS A 10 5.89 -24.05 18.91
C LYS A 10 6.53 -22.92 18.11
N GLU A 11 6.43 -21.69 18.63
CA GLU A 11 6.85 -20.45 17.96
C GLU A 11 8.27 -20.52 17.36
N ASP A 12 9.26 -21.00 18.12
CA ASP A 12 10.65 -21.15 17.64
C ASP A 12 10.78 -22.02 16.39
N ARG A 13 9.99 -23.10 16.31
CA ARG A 13 9.96 -24.00 15.15
C ARG A 13 9.19 -23.36 13.99
N SER A 14 8.11 -22.65 14.28
CA SER A 14 7.33 -21.94 13.28
C SER A 14 8.14 -20.84 12.58
N ILE A 15 9.03 -20.15 13.30
CA ILE A 15 10.01 -19.21 12.69
C ILE A 15 10.90 -19.93 11.68
N GLY A 16 11.47 -21.08 12.04
CA GLY A 16 12.31 -21.85 11.12
C GLY A 16 11.55 -22.32 9.87
N ILE A 17 10.31 -22.80 10.04
CA ILE A 17 9.45 -23.23 8.93
C ILE A 17 9.11 -22.05 8.02
N LEU A 18 8.69 -20.93 8.58
CA LEU A 18 8.32 -19.74 7.81
C LEU A 18 9.55 -19.15 7.10
N ASN A 19 10.73 -19.16 7.72
CA ASN A 19 11.96 -18.68 7.10
C ASN A 19 12.38 -19.50 5.88
N ILE A 20 12.22 -20.82 5.92
CA ILE A 20 12.52 -21.70 4.77
C ILE A 20 11.53 -21.42 3.63
N TRP A 21 10.27 -21.15 3.95
CA TRP A 21 9.23 -20.90 2.96
C TRP A 21 9.31 -19.48 2.38
N THR A 22 9.71 -18.49 3.17
CA THR A 22 9.69 -17.08 2.77
C THR A 22 10.79 -16.78 1.76
N HIS A 23 10.48 -15.98 0.74
CA HIS A 23 11.46 -15.54 -0.24
C HIS A 23 12.62 -14.80 0.45
N GLN A 24 13.87 -15.10 0.08
CA GLN A 24 15.08 -14.55 0.72
C GLN A 24 15.11 -13.02 0.90
N LYS A 25 14.50 -12.25 -0.02
CA LYS A 25 14.41 -10.78 0.07
C LYS A 25 13.41 -10.27 1.12
N ARG A 26 12.66 -11.17 1.74
CA ARG A 26 11.58 -10.91 2.70
C ARG A 26 11.84 -11.55 4.07
N SER A 27 13.06 -12.02 4.32
CA SER A 27 13.43 -12.66 5.60
C SER A 27 13.15 -11.79 6.84
N ARG A 28 13.16 -10.46 6.70
CA ARG A 28 12.78 -9.52 7.77
C ARG A 28 11.32 -9.59 8.18
N GLU A 29 10.46 -10.17 7.36
CA GLU A 29 9.03 -10.35 7.62
C GLU A 29 8.77 -11.69 8.33
N VAL A 30 9.80 -12.49 8.59
CA VAL A 30 9.68 -13.71 9.39
C VAL A 30 9.77 -13.33 10.85
N THR A 31 8.64 -12.92 11.43
CA THR A 31 8.55 -12.52 12.84
C THR A 31 7.49 -13.34 13.58
N ILE A 32 7.51 -13.26 14.91
CA ILE A 32 6.51 -13.92 15.75
C ILE A 32 5.13 -13.33 15.46
N GLU A 33 5.05 -12.02 15.27
CA GLU A 33 3.83 -11.30 14.93
C GLU A 33 3.24 -11.81 13.60
N THR A 34 4.06 -11.98 12.57
CA THR A 34 3.60 -12.54 11.28
C THR A 34 3.07 -13.96 11.43
N ILE A 35 3.66 -14.79 12.29
CA ILE A 35 3.13 -16.14 12.57
C ILE A 35 1.78 -16.05 13.27
N GLN A 36 1.63 -15.15 14.25
CA GLN A 36 0.37 -14.93 14.95
C GLN A 36 -0.73 -14.44 13.99
N GLU A 37 -0.41 -13.51 13.11
CA GLU A 37 -1.30 -13.03 12.04
C GLU A 37 -1.73 -14.18 11.11
N LEU A 38 -0.77 -14.98 10.60
CA LEU A 38 -1.05 -16.14 9.75
C LEU A 38 -1.92 -17.20 10.44
N ASN A 39 -1.73 -17.40 11.75
CA ASN A 39 -2.50 -18.36 12.53
C ASN A 39 -3.92 -17.84 12.85
N ALA A 40 -4.12 -16.53 12.90
CA ALA A 40 -5.43 -15.90 13.10
C ALA A 40 -6.32 -15.91 11.83
N LEU A 41 -5.71 -16.08 10.65
CA LEU A 41 -6.42 -16.15 9.37
C LEU A 41 -7.18 -17.48 9.19
N THR A 42 -8.13 -17.50 8.25
CA THR A 42 -8.66 -18.77 7.74
C THR A 42 -7.55 -19.55 7.05
N LEU A 43 -7.70 -20.87 6.90
CA LEU A 43 -6.67 -21.67 6.23
C LEU A 43 -6.42 -21.18 4.79
N HIS A 44 -7.49 -20.79 4.08
CA HIS A 44 -7.41 -20.25 2.73
C HIS A 44 -6.63 -18.93 2.67
N ASP A 45 -6.95 -17.97 3.54
CA ASP A 45 -6.27 -16.67 3.57
C ASP A 45 -4.80 -16.81 4.00
N ALA A 46 -4.51 -17.72 4.93
CA ALA A 46 -3.14 -18.05 5.32
C ALA A 46 -2.34 -18.64 4.15
N GLU A 47 -2.94 -19.48 3.30
CA GLU A 47 -2.28 -20.02 2.10
C GLU A 47 -2.02 -18.94 1.04
N LEU A 48 -2.94 -17.97 0.88
CA LEU A 48 -2.73 -16.82 0.01
C LEU A 48 -1.58 -15.94 0.53
N ALA A 49 -1.56 -15.63 1.83
CA ALA A 49 -0.50 -14.86 2.46
C ALA A 49 0.87 -15.57 2.38
N LEU A 50 0.90 -16.90 2.58
CA LEU A 50 2.12 -17.69 2.40
C LEU A 50 2.60 -17.72 0.94
N SER A 51 1.67 -17.73 -0.02
CA SER A 51 2.00 -17.64 -1.45
C SER A 51 2.61 -16.28 -1.79
N GLU A 52 2.10 -15.21 -1.16
CA GLU A 52 2.62 -13.85 -1.27
C GLU A 52 4.05 -13.76 -0.70
N LEU A 53 4.28 -14.27 0.52
CA LEU A 53 5.59 -14.35 1.18
C LEU A 53 6.62 -15.18 0.40
N HIS A 54 6.18 -16.18 -0.37
CA HIS A 54 7.05 -16.99 -1.22
C HIS A 54 7.58 -16.26 -2.46
N THR A 55 7.05 -15.06 -2.75
CA THR A 55 7.48 -14.22 -3.88
C THR A 55 8.17 -12.94 -3.38
N PRO A 56 9.11 -12.35 -4.17
CA PRO A 56 9.66 -11.05 -3.82
C PRO A 56 8.56 -9.98 -3.83
N LYS A 57 8.65 -8.99 -2.92
CA LYS A 57 7.77 -7.83 -2.94
C LYS A 57 7.80 -7.17 -4.31
N LYS A 58 6.62 -6.95 -4.87
CA LYS A 58 6.43 -6.17 -6.09
C LYS A 58 6.10 -4.76 -5.65
N TYR A 59 6.95 -3.81 -6.00
CA TYR A 59 6.72 -2.39 -5.76
C TYR A 59 6.68 -1.66 -7.09
N ILE A 60 5.84 -0.63 -7.18
CA ILE A 60 5.93 0.36 -8.25
C ILE A 60 6.93 1.41 -7.78
N ARG A 61 7.96 1.69 -8.59
CA ARG A 61 8.97 2.68 -8.28
C ARG A 61 8.95 3.76 -9.36
N GLY A 62 8.91 5.02 -8.95
CA GLY A 62 9.17 6.14 -9.84
C GLY A 62 10.58 6.03 -10.44
N THR A 63 10.74 6.45 -11.69
CA THR A 63 12.04 6.48 -12.38
C THR A 63 12.84 7.75 -12.07
N GLN A 64 12.21 8.75 -11.44
CA GLN A 64 12.74 10.10 -11.22
C GLN A 64 13.19 10.32 -9.76
N GLY A 65 13.97 9.39 -9.22
CA GLY A 65 14.58 9.53 -7.89
C GLY A 65 13.62 9.23 -6.73
N ASN A 66 13.58 10.14 -5.74
CA ASN A 66 12.83 9.95 -4.49
C ASN A 66 11.36 10.38 -4.58
N GLN A 67 10.92 10.83 -5.75
CA GLN A 67 9.56 11.28 -6.01
C GLN A 67 8.87 10.34 -7.01
N MET A 68 7.58 10.10 -6.79
CA MET A 68 6.74 9.37 -7.74
C MET A 68 5.56 10.25 -8.13
N ASN A 69 5.46 10.58 -9.40
CA ASN A 69 4.28 11.23 -9.95
C ASN A 69 3.42 10.18 -10.66
N ILE A 70 2.11 10.38 -10.62
CA ILE A 70 1.14 9.57 -11.34
C ILE A 70 0.28 10.46 -12.22
N THR A 71 0.06 10.01 -13.45
CA THR A 71 -0.87 10.66 -14.37
C THR A 71 -2.29 10.48 -13.86
N CYS A 72 -2.97 11.58 -13.59
CA CYS A 72 -4.31 11.64 -13.03
C CYS A 72 -5.24 12.45 -13.93
N LYS A 73 -6.54 12.16 -13.85
CA LYS A 73 -7.59 12.96 -14.51
C LYS A 73 -8.24 13.88 -13.48
N LEU A 74 -7.91 15.17 -13.51
CA LEU A 74 -8.57 16.18 -12.70
C LEU A 74 -9.87 16.60 -13.39
N THR A 75 -11.00 16.50 -12.70
CA THR A 75 -12.31 16.90 -13.23
C THR A 75 -12.93 17.97 -12.33
N THR A 76 -13.27 19.10 -12.92
CA THR A 76 -13.90 20.22 -12.20
C THR A 76 -15.37 19.93 -11.91
N LEU A 77 -15.86 20.33 -10.74
CA LEU A 77 -17.23 20.02 -10.30
C LEU A 77 -18.28 20.96 -10.89
N ASP A 78 -17.88 22.18 -11.25
CA ASP A 78 -18.75 23.23 -11.79
C ASP A 78 -19.08 22.99 -13.28
N THR A 79 -18.09 22.55 -14.05
CA THR A 79 -18.15 22.45 -15.52
C THR A 79 -17.99 21.02 -16.02
N ASN A 80 -17.67 20.04 -15.15
CA ASN A 80 -17.33 18.66 -15.52
C ASN A 80 -16.24 18.55 -16.58
N ARG A 81 -15.38 19.57 -16.68
CA ARG A 81 -14.24 19.55 -17.60
C ARG A 81 -13.13 18.74 -16.98
N SER A 82 -12.55 17.86 -17.78
CA SER A 82 -11.44 17.03 -17.35
C SER A 82 -10.16 17.43 -18.04
N THR A 83 -9.06 17.44 -17.29
CA THR A 83 -7.71 17.57 -17.81
C THR A 83 -6.81 16.51 -17.21
N THR A 84 -5.79 16.12 -17.97
CA THR A 84 -4.77 15.20 -17.50
C THR A 84 -3.67 16.00 -16.81
N ILE A 85 -3.32 15.63 -15.58
CA ILE A 85 -2.28 16.26 -14.76
C ILE A 85 -1.32 15.22 -14.22
N GLU A 86 -0.12 15.66 -13.85
CA GLU A 86 0.80 14.87 -13.03
C GLU A 86 0.56 15.20 -11.56
N ALA A 87 0.20 14.20 -10.76
CA ALA A 87 -0.02 14.34 -9.33
C ALA A 87 1.11 13.63 -8.56
N LEU A 88 1.61 14.27 -7.51
CA LEU A 88 2.58 13.67 -6.60
C LEU A 88 1.91 12.56 -5.77
N LEU A 89 2.45 11.34 -5.82
CA LEU A 89 2.10 10.26 -4.92
C LEU A 89 2.94 10.37 -3.65
N ASP A 90 2.33 10.87 -2.58
CA ASP A 90 2.96 11.07 -1.27
C ASP A 90 2.40 10.08 -0.24
N SER A 91 3.27 9.27 0.37
CA SER A 91 2.88 8.30 1.41
C SER A 91 2.55 8.94 2.75
N GLY A 92 2.87 10.22 2.95
CA GLY A 92 2.54 10.98 4.16
C GLY A 92 1.19 11.71 4.09
N CYS A 93 0.54 11.74 2.93
CA CYS A 93 -0.67 12.51 2.74
C CYS A 93 -1.92 11.70 3.10
N THR A 94 -2.67 12.14 4.13
CA THR A 94 -3.90 11.47 4.60
C THR A 94 -5.13 11.75 3.73
N GLY A 95 -5.02 12.66 2.76
CA GLY A 95 -6.10 13.02 1.83
C GLY A 95 -5.58 13.45 0.45
N SER A 96 -6.46 13.87 -0.45
CA SER A 96 -6.05 14.47 -1.72
C SER A 96 -5.96 15.98 -1.58
N CYS A 97 -4.78 16.53 -1.84
CA CYS A 97 -4.51 17.96 -1.78
C CYS A 97 -4.15 18.48 -3.17
N ILE A 98 -4.48 19.74 -3.44
CA ILE A 98 -4.10 20.44 -4.66
C ILE A 98 -3.45 21.76 -4.28
N ASP A 99 -2.35 22.10 -4.94
CA ASP A 99 -1.61 23.33 -4.65
C ASP A 99 -2.47 24.57 -4.96
N SER A 100 -2.52 25.50 -4.00
CA SER A 100 -3.39 26.68 -4.10
C SER A 100 -2.92 27.69 -5.15
N VAL A 101 -1.63 27.69 -5.50
CA VAL A 101 -1.10 28.55 -6.57
C VAL A 101 -1.51 27.97 -7.92
N PHE A 102 -1.32 26.66 -8.12
CA PHE A 102 -1.79 25.95 -9.31
C PHE A 102 -3.28 26.17 -9.57
N VAL A 103 -4.14 26.04 -8.55
CA VAL A 103 -5.59 26.29 -8.66
C VAL A 103 -5.90 27.69 -9.19
N LYS A 104 -5.19 28.71 -8.70
CA LYS A 104 -5.37 30.10 -9.13
C LYS A 104 -4.88 30.32 -10.55
N GLU A 105 -3.71 29.78 -10.89
CA GLU A 105 -3.13 29.90 -12.24
C GLU A 105 -3.98 29.22 -13.30
N GLN A 106 -4.62 28.10 -12.98
CA GLN A 106 -5.56 27.41 -13.87
C GLN A 106 -6.96 28.05 -13.91
N GLY A 107 -7.24 29.03 -13.04
CA GLY A 107 -8.54 29.70 -12.97
C GLY A 107 -9.68 28.77 -12.52
N TYR A 108 -9.40 27.79 -11.67
CA TYR A 108 -10.44 26.90 -11.16
C TYR A 108 -11.29 27.58 -10.08
N GLU A 109 -12.60 27.41 -10.21
CA GLU A 109 -13.55 27.89 -9.20
C GLU A 109 -13.38 27.14 -7.88
N THR A 110 -13.40 27.88 -6.76
CA THR A 110 -13.26 27.31 -5.43
C THR A 110 -14.42 27.74 -4.52
N LYS A 111 -14.89 26.80 -3.69
CA LYS A 111 -15.92 27.06 -2.69
C LYS A 111 -15.38 26.73 -1.30
N LYS A 112 -15.39 27.71 -0.40
CA LYS A 112 -15.10 27.45 1.01
C LYS A 112 -16.21 26.59 1.62
N ILE A 113 -15.81 25.52 2.28
CA ILE A 113 -16.69 24.66 3.06
C ILE A 113 -16.78 25.17 4.51
N PRO A 114 -17.88 24.89 5.24
CA PRO A 114 -18.08 25.42 6.60
C PRO A 114 -17.08 24.90 7.66
N ARG A 115 -16.43 23.77 7.40
CA ARG A 115 -15.44 23.14 8.28
C ARG A 115 -14.29 22.53 7.48
N PRO A 116 -13.10 22.32 8.05
CA PRO A 116 -12.01 21.61 7.38
C PRO A 116 -12.37 20.17 6.99
N ILE A 117 -11.72 19.67 5.93
CA ILE A 117 -11.74 18.24 5.56
C ILE A 117 -10.77 17.52 6.52
N PRO A 118 -11.19 16.40 7.16
CA PRO A 118 -10.33 15.58 8.03
C PRO A 118 -9.16 14.94 7.28
#